data_AF-A0A846XVR4-F1
#
_entry.id   AF-A0A846XVR4-F1
#
_cell.length_a   1.000
_cell.length_b   1.000
_cell.length_c   1.000
_cell.angle_alpha   90.00
_cell.angle_beta   90.00
_cell.angle_gamma   90.00
#
_symmetry.space_group_name_H-M   'P 1'
#
loop_
_entity.id
_entity.type
_entity.pdbx_description
1 polymer ?
#
loop_
_entity_poly.entity_id
_entity_poly.type
_entity_poly.pdbx_seq_one_letter_code
_entity_poly.pdbx_strand_id
1 'polypeptide(L)'
;MRPFRAGYLAATAVTVAGALTGRQSLQWAAKPLMMPLLAADIATGPADIAPPERTLLLSALGAATVGDVLLIEPDDDRRLIAGASSFAVMQSGYAALWWRRGARPRAHIVVPRVLAWAGAAGLLRTKAPVLAVPLSAYGLTLGSAAVLASDPALAPGAKNIAGVNIPDADPCSRLGLGALLFTVSDGLIVARRLFARGQRSRRVIEGIILATYGCAQFLLADPEAHARH
;
A
#
# COMPACT_ATOMS: atom_id res chain seq x y z
N MET A 1 1.20 18.33 14.39
CA MET A 1 1.11 16.94 13.90
C MET A 1 0.99 16.00 15.08
N ARG A 2 0.16 14.96 14.98
CA ARG A 2 0.04 13.94 16.03
C ARG A 2 1.38 13.20 16.20
N PRO A 3 1.82 12.88 17.43
CA PRO A 3 3.17 12.35 17.69
C PRO A 3 3.44 11.04 16.94
N PHE A 4 2.45 10.16 16.85
CA PHE A 4 2.57 8.89 16.14
C PHE A 4 2.74 9.06 14.62
N ARG A 5 2.06 10.02 14.00
CA ARG A 5 2.26 10.35 12.58
C ARG A 5 3.63 10.95 12.32
N ALA A 6 4.14 11.78 13.22
CA ALA A 6 5.50 12.30 13.11
C ALA A 6 6.54 11.16 13.23
N GLY A 7 6.32 10.24 14.18
CA GLY A 7 7.12 9.02 14.33
C GLY A 7 7.08 8.16 13.07
N TYR A 8 5.91 8.00 12.46
CA TYR A 8 5.75 7.27 11.20
C TYR A 8 6.58 7.87 10.07
N LEU A 9 6.53 9.20 9.90
CA LEU A 9 7.30 9.91 8.88
C LEU A 9 8.81 9.75 9.13
N ALA A 10 9.24 9.81 10.39
CA ALA A 10 10.63 9.56 10.76
C ALA A 10 11.06 8.11 10.46
N ALA A 11 10.26 7.12 10.83
CA ALA A 11 10.52 5.71 10.54
C ALA A 11 10.58 5.44 9.02
N THR A 12 9.69 6.08 8.26
CA THR A 12 9.70 6.03 6.79
C THR A 12 10.98 6.62 6.23
N ALA A 13 11.38 7.81 6.68
CA ALA A 13 12.60 8.48 6.22
C ALA A 13 13.86 7.66 6.52
N VAL A 14 13.95 7.07 7.72
CA VAL A 14 15.07 6.18 8.11
C VAL A 14 15.09 4.91 7.25
N THR A 15 13.93 4.33 6.98
CA THR A 15 13.79 3.14 6.13
C THR A 15 14.25 3.44 4.69
N VAL A 16 13.83 4.57 4.12
CA VAL A 16 14.27 5.04 2.79
C VAL A 16 15.78 5.31 2.77
N ALA A 17 16.32 6.02 3.77
CA ALA A 17 17.75 6.27 3.89
C ALA A 17 18.55 4.96 4.01
N GLY A 18 18.03 3.98 4.75
CA GLY A 18 18.58 2.63 4.85
C GLY A 18 18.68 1.93 3.50
N ALA A 19 17.65 2.01 2.66
CA ALA A 19 17.67 1.47 1.31
C ALA A 19 18.67 2.17 0.38
N LEU A 20 18.66 3.51 0.35
CA LEU A 20 19.54 4.29 -0.52
C LEU A 20 21.03 4.09 -0.17
N THR A 21 21.34 3.95 1.13
CA THR A 21 22.71 3.72 1.61
C THR A 21 23.11 2.24 1.63
N GLY A 22 22.16 1.32 1.43
CA GLY A 22 22.40 -0.13 1.55
C GLY A 22 22.61 -0.60 2.99
N ARG A 23 22.19 0.18 3.99
CA ARG A 23 22.29 -0.16 5.42
C ARG A 23 21.03 -0.89 5.87
N GLN A 24 21.05 -2.21 5.75
CA GLN A 24 19.91 -3.06 6.11
C GLN A 24 19.54 -2.95 7.60
N SER A 25 20.50 -2.69 8.48
CA SER A 25 20.24 -2.46 9.92
C SER A 25 19.29 -1.30 10.19
N LEU A 26 19.36 -0.22 9.38
CA LEU A 26 18.44 0.91 9.50
C LEU A 26 17.01 0.50 9.11
N GLN A 27 16.87 -0.35 8.10
CA GLN A 27 15.55 -0.87 7.70
C GLN A 27 14.98 -1.79 8.77
N TRP A 28 15.78 -2.68 9.35
CA TRP A 28 15.35 -3.53 10.47
C TRP A 28 14.93 -2.74 11.71
N ALA A 29 15.60 -1.62 12.00
CA ALA A 29 15.24 -0.77 13.12
C ALA A 29 13.95 0.03 12.88
N ALA A 30 13.72 0.52 11.66
CA ALA A 30 12.67 1.50 11.39
C ALA A 30 11.42 0.92 10.69
N LYS A 31 11.59 0.02 9.71
CA LYS A 31 10.48 -0.50 8.90
C LYS A 31 9.41 -1.22 9.75
N PRO A 32 9.77 -2.07 10.74
CA PRO A 32 8.78 -2.73 11.60
C PRO A 32 7.97 -1.76 12.47
N LEU A 33 8.43 -0.52 12.67
CA LEU A 33 7.73 0.49 13.46
C LEU A 33 6.67 1.25 12.66
N MET A 34 6.75 1.25 11.33
CA MET A 34 5.89 2.06 10.48
C MET A 34 4.39 1.78 10.74
N MET A 35 3.95 0.55 10.52
CA MET A 35 2.53 0.22 10.65
C MET A 35 2.01 0.28 12.10
N PRO A 36 2.75 -0.18 13.14
CA PRO A 36 2.35 -0.01 14.53
C PRO A 36 2.18 1.45 14.95
N LEU A 37 2.98 2.38 14.42
CA LEU A 37 2.81 3.81 14.71
C LEU A 37 1.50 4.35 14.13
N LEU A 38 1.14 3.99 12.88
CA LEU A 38 -0.17 4.35 12.33
C LEU A 38 -1.32 3.70 13.11
N ALA A 39 -1.16 2.44 13.50
CA ALA A 39 -2.15 1.73 14.30
C ALA A 39 -2.37 2.41 15.66
N ALA A 40 -1.30 2.86 16.32
CA ALA A 40 -1.38 3.63 17.56
C ALA A 40 -2.07 4.99 17.35
N ASP A 41 -1.80 5.67 16.24
CA ASP A 41 -2.49 6.91 15.86
C ASP A 41 -4.00 6.70 15.71
N ILE A 42 -4.41 5.62 15.05
CA ILE A 42 -5.83 5.28 14.89
C ILE A 42 -6.45 4.90 16.24
N ALA A 43 -5.79 4.02 17.01
CA ALA A 43 -6.31 3.47 18.25
C ALA A 43 -6.52 4.56 19.33
N THR A 44 -5.61 5.53 19.41
CA THR A 44 -5.64 6.61 20.42
C THR A 44 -6.22 7.92 19.89
N GLY A 45 -6.66 7.94 18.63
CA GLY A 45 -7.13 9.15 17.97
C GLY A 45 -8.58 9.53 18.25
N PRO A 46 -8.90 10.82 18.09
CA PRO A 46 -10.24 11.33 18.36
C PRO A 46 -11.25 11.02 17.24
N ALA A 47 -10.80 10.57 16.07
CA ALA A 47 -11.66 10.25 14.94
C ALA A 47 -12.72 9.18 15.31
N ASP A 48 -13.99 9.49 15.09
CA ASP A 48 -15.10 8.59 15.34
C ASP A 48 -15.23 7.55 14.22
N ILE A 49 -14.37 6.53 14.26
CA ILE A 49 -14.41 5.39 13.36
C ILE A 49 -15.29 4.30 13.97
N ALA A 50 -16.25 3.81 13.18
CA ALA A 50 -17.13 2.70 13.58
C ALA A 50 -16.31 1.51 14.11
N PRO A 51 -16.68 0.88 15.25
CA PRO A 51 -15.91 -0.23 15.83
C PRO A 51 -15.51 -1.33 14.85
N PRO A 52 -16.40 -1.88 13.99
CA PRO A 52 -16.00 -2.93 13.05
C PRO A 52 -15.03 -2.43 11.96
N GLU A 53 -15.14 -1.17 11.55
CA GLU A 53 -14.24 -0.56 10.57
C GLU A 53 -12.86 -0.28 11.16
N ARG A 54 -12.83 0.19 12.41
CA ARG A 54 -11.61 0.35 13.19
C ARG A 54 -10.89 -0.99 13.34
N THR A 55 -11.60 -2.07 13.66
CA THR A 55 -11.02 -3.42 13.74
C THR A 55 -10.42 -3.87 12.41
N LEU A 56 -11.14 -3.68 11.30
CA LEU A 56 -10.62 -4.01 9.96
C LEU A 56 -9.34 -3.23 9.65
N LEU A 57 -9.35 -1.92 9.90
CA LEU A 57 -8.21 -1.05 9.64
C LEU A 57 -6.98 -1.44 10.47
N LEU A 58 -7.16 -1.66 11.78
CA LEU A 58 -6.07 -2.09 12.66
C LEU A 58 -5.56 -3.49 12.29
N SER A 59 -6.44 -4.42 11.90
CA SER A 59 -6.04 -5.75 11.46
C SER A 59 -5.25 -5.70 10.15
N ALA A 60 -5.66 -4.84 9.21
CA ALA A 60 -4.93 -4.59 7.97
C ALA A 60 -3.52 -4.06 8.27
N LEU A 61 -3.37 -3.08 9.18
CA LEU A 61 -2.05 -2.58 9.60
C LEU A 61 -1.21 -3.64 10.33
N GLY A 62 -1.84 -4.53 11.11
CA GLY A 62 -1.16 -5.69 11.69
C GLY A 62 -0.58 -6.61 10.61
N ALA A 63 -1.39 -6.97 9.60
CA ALA A 63 -0.93 -7.76 8.47
C ALA A 63 0.16 -7.04 7.66
N ALA A 64 0.05 -5.72 7.49
CA ALA A 64 1.06 -4.89 6.84
C ALA A 64 2.38 -4.90 7.61
N THR A 65 2.35 -4.87 8.95
CA THR A 65 3.54 -4.97 9.81
C THR A 65 4.29 -6.27 9.55
N VAL A 66 3.56 -7.39 9.47
CA VAL A 66 4.14 -8.72 9.16
C VAL A 66 4.73 -8.71 7.75
N GLY A 67 3.99 -8.19 6.77
CA GLY A 67 4.46 -8.04 5.39
C GLY A 67 5.74 -7.22 5.28
N ASP A 68 5.83 -6.12 6.03
CA ASP A 68 6.98 -5.23 6.06
C ASP A 68 8.25 -5.93 6.53
N VAL A 69 8.16 -6.71 7.61
CA VAL A 69 9.25 -7.52 8.16
C VAL A 69 9.69 -8.60 7.17
N LEU A 70 8.73 -9.30 6.56
CA LEU A 70 9.01 -10.36 5.59
C LEU A 70 9.72 -9.79 4.34
N LEU A 71 9.31 -8.61 3.86
CA LEU A 71 9.90 -7.92 2.71
C LEU A 71 11.15 -7.08 3.01
N ILE A 72 11.83 -7.24 4.15
CA ILE A 72 13.16 -6.62 4.33
C ILE A 72 14.20 -7.26 3.39
N GLU A 73 14.02 -8.53 3.03
CA GLU A 73 14.86 -9.23 2.04
C GLU A 73 14.01 -9.68 0.85
N PRO A 74 13.62 -8.73 -0.02
CA PRO A 74 12.68 -9.01 -1.13
C PRO A 74 13.31 -9.86 -2.23
N ASP A 75 14.61 -10.17 -2.14
CA ASP A 75 15.33 -10.97 -3.12
C ASP A 75 15.22 -12.49 -2.86
N ASP A 76 14.70 -12.91 -1.70
CA ASP A 76 14.32 -14.28 -1.40
C ASP A 76 12.85 -14.52 -1.81
N ASP A 77 12.63 -15.47 -2.74
CA ASP A 77 11.30 -15.77 -3.27
C ASP A 77 10.30 -16.21 -2.20
N ARG A 78 10.75 -16.98 -1.19
CA ARG A 78 9.87 -17.45 -0.11
C ARG A 78 9.42 -16.27 0.75
N ARG A 79 10.35 -15.38 1.09
CA ARG A 79 10.05 -14.16 1.85
C ARG A 79 9.18 -13.19 1.05
N LEU A 80 9.43 -13.07 -0.25
CA LEU A 80 8.62 -12.27 -1.17
C LEU A 80 7.18 -12.78 -1.23
N ILE A 81 6.97 -14.09 -1.38
CA ILE A 81 5.64 -14.71 -1.40
C ILE A 81 4.94 -14.58 -0.04
N ALA A 82 5.65 -14.79 1.06
CA ALA A 82 5.07 -14.66 2.40
C ALA A 82 4.69 -13.20 2.72
N GLY A 83 5.54 -12.25 2.31
CA GLY A 83 5.26 -10.82 2.40
C GLY A 83 4.04 -10.43 1.55
N ALA A 84 4.01 -10.83 0.28
CA ALA A 84 2.88 -10.60 -0.61
C ALA A 84 1.57 -11.20 -0.08
N SER A 85 1.62 -12.38 0.53
CA SER A 85 0.46 -13.01 1.19
C SER A 85 -0.05 -12.16 2.36
N SER A 86 0.87 -11.60 3.16
CA SER A 86 0.50 -10.71 4.28
C SER A 86 -0.12 -9.40 3.78
N PHE A 87 0.44 -8.82 2.71
CA PHE A 87 -0.17 -7.67 2.05
C PHE A 87 -1.51 -8.01 1.40
N ALA A 88 -1.72 -9.24 0.91
CA ALA A 88 -3.03 -9.66 0.38
C ALA A 88 -4.12 -9.59 1.46
N VAL A 89 -3.80 -10.01 2.69
CA VAL A 89 -4.71 -9.89 3.83
C VAL A 89 -5.00 -8.42 4.14
N MET A 90 -3.97 -7.57 4.18
CA MET A 90 -4.14 -6.13 4.37
C MET A 90 -5.04 -5.51 3.29
N GLN A 91 -4.77 -5.76 2.00
CA GLN A 91 -5.55 -5.22 0.89
C GLN A 91 -6.99 -5.72 0.91
N SER A 92 -7.22 -6.97 1.30
CA SER A 92 -8.57 -7.50 1.51
C SER A 92 -9.31 -6.77 2.64
N GLY A 93 -8.60 -6.44 3.72
CA GLY A 93 -9.13 -5.61 4.82
C GLY A 93 -9.54 -4.21 4.35
N TYR A 94 -8.68 -3.54 3.56
CA TYR A 94 -8.99 -2.25 2.96
C TYR A 94 -10.16 -2.33 1.97
N ALA A 95 -10.19 -3.34 1.11
CA ALA A 95 -11.29 -3.56 0.18
C ALA A 95 -12.62 -3.77 0.92
N ALA A 96 -12.63 -4.60 1.97
CA ALA A 96 -13.82 -4.83 2.80
C ALA A 96 -14.28 -3.55 3.50
N LEU A 97 -13.34 -2.74 4.02
CA LEU A 97 -13.62 -1.45 4.64
C LEU A 97 -14.33 -0.51 3.67
N TRP A 98 -13.75 -0.23 2.50
CA TRP A 98 -14.34 0.71 1.54
C TRP A 98 -15.63 0.19 0.91
N TRP A 99 -15.74 -1.12 0.72
CA TRP A 99 -16.99 -1.74 0.29
C TRP A 99 -18.14 -1.46 1.27
N ARG A 100 -17.88 -1.57 2.58
CA ARG A 100 -18.86 -1.25 3.64
C ARG A 100 -19.25 0.21 3.64
N ARG A 101 -18.33 1.10 3.27
CA ARG A 101 -18.55 2.54 3.12
C ARG A 101 -19.20 2.93 1.77
N GLY A 102 -19.73 1.94 1.05
CA GLY A 102 -20.52 2.17 -0.16
C GLY A 102 -19.71 2.27 -1.45
N ALA A 103 -18.38 2.13 -1.41
CA ALA A 103 -17.58 2.07 -2.63
C ALA A 103 -17.97 0.85 -3.48
N ARG A 104 -18.07 1.04 -4.79
CA ARG A 104 -18.42 0.00 -5.76
C ARG A 104 -17.47 0.05 -6.96
N PRO A 105 -17.17 -1.11 -7.56
CA PRO A 105 -16.37 -1.17 -8.76
C PRO A 105 -17.10 -0.50 -9.92
N ARG A 106 -16.47 0.51 -10.53
CA ARG A 106 -16.99 1.17 -11.74
C ARG A 106 -16.16 0.76 -12.94
N ALA A 107 -16.81 0.48 -14.07
CA ALA A 107 -16.14 -0.02 -15.27
C ALA A 107 -14.96 0.87 -15.72
N HIS A 108 -15.13 2.20 -15.73
CA HIS A 108 -14.08 3.15 -16.13
C HIS A 108 -12.86 3.18 -15.18
N ILE A 109 -12.99 2.66 -13.96
CA ILE A 109 -11.90 2.54 -12.96
C ILE A 109 -11.25 1.15 -13.06
N VAL A 110 -12.08 0.13 -13.26
CA VAL A 110 -11.68 -1.29 -13.33
C VAL A 110 -10.88 -1.57 -14.61
N VAL A 111 -11.39 -1.17 -15.78
CA VAL A 111 -10.80 -1.50 -17.09
C VAL A 111 -9.31 -1.11 -17.18
N PRO A 112 -8.89 0.15 -16.91
CA PRO A 112 -7.47 0.50 -17.04
C PRO A 112 -6.58 -0.30 -16.07
N ARG A 113 -7.09 -0.60 -14.86
CA ARG A 113 -6.36 -1.40 -13.86
C ARG A 113 -6.23 -2.86 -14.30
N VAL A 114 -7.30 -3.47 -14.82
CA VAL A 114 -7.27 -4.85 -15.35
C VAL A 114 -6.27 -4.96 -16.50
N LEU A 115 -6.24 -3.98 -17.42
CA LEU A 115 -5.27 -3.98 -18.52
C LEU A 115 -3.82 -3.89 -18.02
N ALA A 116 -3.55 -2.99 -17.07
CA ALA A 116 -2.23 -2.88 -16.45
C ALA A 116 -1.83 -4.18 -15.74
N TRP A 117 -2.75 -4.79 -14.99
CA TRP A 117 -2.54 -6.06 -14.29
C TRP A 117 -2.30 -7.22 -15.24
N ALA A 118 -3.04 -7.32 -16.34
CA ALA A 118 -2.84 -8.36 -17.34
C ALA A 118 -1.44 -8.27 -17.96
N GLY A 119 -0.96 -7.06 -18.24
CA GLY A 119 0.41 -6.83 -18.69
C GLY A 119 1.45 -7.28 -17.66
N ALA A 120 1.28 -6.90 -16.40
CA ALA A 120 2.19 -7.30 -15.31
C ALA A 120 2.19 -8.82 -15.09
N ALA A 121 1.02 -9.47 -15.10
CA ALA A 121 0.89 -10.92 -14.96
C ALA A 121 1.53 -11.67 -16.12
N GLY A 122 1.36 -11.19 -17.37
CA GLY A 122 2.03 -11.75 -18.54
C GLY A 122 3.56 -11.63 -18.45
N LEU A 123 4.06 -10.49 -17.99
CA LEU A 123 5.49 -10.28 -17.77
C LEU A 123 6.04 -11.20 -16.66
N LEU A 124 5.33 -11.35 -15.54
CA LEU A 124 5.71 -12.27 -14.47
C LEU A 124 5.74 -13.71 -14.96
N ARG A 125 4.73 -14.15 -15.73
CA ARG A 125 4.66 -15.50 -16.27
C ARG A 125 5.84 -15.83 -17.19
N THR A 126 6.34 -14.83 -17.93
CA THR A 126 7.47 -15.02 -18.86
C THR A 126 8.84 -14.90 -18.20
N LYS A 127 9.01 -14.01 -17.21
CA LYS A 127 10.31 -13.69 -16.62
C LYS A 127 10.56 -14.30 -15.23
N ALA A 128 9.50 -14.62 -14.48
CA ALA A 128 9.57 -15.17 -13.13
C ALA A 128 8.38 -16.11 -12.86
N PRO A 129 8.29 -17.26 -13.55
CA PRO A 129 7.12 -18.14 -13.51
C PRO A 129 6.77 -18.67 -12.11
N VAL A 130 7.79 -18.88 -11.26
CA VAL A 130 7.61 -19.30 -9.85
C VAL A 130 6.81 -18.27 -9.05
N LEU A 131 6.97 -16.98 -9.36
CA LEU A 131 6.29 -15.89 -8.67
C LEU A 131 4.94 -15.53 -9.30
N ALA A 132 4.68 -15.99 -10.53
CA ALA A 132 3.54 -15.52 -11.32
C ALA A 132 2.20 -15.78 -10.64
N VAL A 133 1.95 -17.01 -10.18
CA VAL A 133 0.69 -17.37 -9.50
C VAL A 133 0.50 -16.61 -8.17
N PRO A 134 1.43 -16.69 -7.20
CA PRO A 134 1.23 -16.03 -5.91
C PRO A 134 1.12 -14.50 -6.05
N LEU A 135 1.95 -13.87 -6.89
CA LEU A 135 1.90 -12.42 -7.08
C LEU A 135 0.68 -11.98 -7.90
N SER A 136 0.15 -12.81 -8.81
CA SER A 136 -1.11 -12.51 -9.49
C SER A 136 -2.29 -12.61 -8.53
N ALA A 137 -2.32 -13.62 -7.65
CA ALA A 137 -3.35 -13.75 -6.63
C ALA A 137 -3.34 -12.56 -5.65
N TYR A 138 -2.15 -12.17 -5.19
CA TYR A 138 -1.97 -10.93 -4.45
C TYR A 138 -2.47 -9.71 -5.24
N GLY A 139 -2.10 -9.62 -6.52
CA GLY A 139 -2.50 -8.54 -7.40
C GLY A 139 -4.00 -8.34 -7.55
N LEU A 140 -4.80 -9.41 -7.48
CA LEU A 140 -6.26 -9.32 -7.45
C LEU A 140 -6.77 -8.57 -6.22
N THR A 141 -6.19 -8.82 -5.04
CA THR A 141 -6.57 -8.13 -3.80
C THR A 141 -6.17 -6.65 -3.83
N LEU A 142 -4.95 -6.35 -4.28
CA LEU A 142 -4.46 -4.98 -4.48
C LEU A 142 -5.32 -4.23 -5.51
N GLY A 143 -5.61 -4.85 -6.65
CA GLY A 143 -6.47 -4.27 -7.69
C GLY A 143 -7.89 -3.98 -7.18
N SER A 144 -8.46 -4.89 -6.40
CA SER A 144 -9.79 -4.72 -5.78
C SER A 144 -9.81 -3.54 -4.81
N ALA A 145 -8.83 -3.48 -3.90
CA ALA A 145 -8.67 -2.36 -2.97
C ALA A 145 -8.49 -1.04 -3.73
N ALA A 146 -7.62 -1.01 -4.75
CA ALA A 146 -7.34 0.20 -5.53
C ALA A 146 -8.54 0.70 -6.35
N VAL A 147 -9.36 -0.21 -6.87
CA VAL A 147 -10.62 0.14 -7.54
C VAL A 147 -11.58 0.80 -6.55
N LEU A 148 -11.78 0.19 -5.37
CA LEU A 148 -12.73 0.69 -4.38
C LEU A 148 -12.26 2.02 -3.77
N ALA A 149 -10.97 2.16 -3.46
CA ALA A 149 -10.37 3.42 -2.97
C ALA A 149 -10.57 4.60 -3.91
N SER A 150 -10.79 4.32 -5.19
CA SER A 150 -10.88 5.32 -6.25
C SER A 150 -12.31 5.62 -6.69
N ASP A 151 -13.31 5.01 -6.05
CA ASP A 151 -14.71 5.31 -6.33
C ASP A 151 -15.04 6.77 -5.97
N PRO A 152 -15.56 7.58 -6.90
CA PRO A 152 -16.04 8.94 -6.61
C PRO A 152 -17.11 8.98 -5.51
N ALA A 153 -17.83 7.89 -5.24
CA ALA A 153 -18.82 7.85 -4.16
C ALA A 153 -18.20 8.05 -2.77
N LEU A 154 -16.91 7.73 -2.59
CA LEU A 154 -16.21 7.96 -1.32
C LEU A 154 -15.92 9.45 -1.08
N ALA A 155 -15.81 10.25 -2.14
CA ALA A 155 -15.55 11.68 -2.06
C ALA A 155 -16.30 12.41 -3.19
N PRO A 156 -17.63 12.60 -3.09
CA PRO A 156 -18.47 13.09 -4.20
C PRO A 156 -18.10 14.49 -4.72
N GLY A 157 -17.47 15.31 -3.88
CA GLY A 157 -16.98 16.65 -4.25
C GLY A 157 -15.61 16.65 -4.93
N ALA A 158 -14.87 15.56 -4.85
CA ALA A 158 -13.51 15.49 -5.36
C ALA A 158 -13.50 15.34 -6.89
N LYS A 159 -12.62 16.10 -7.54
CA LYS A 159 -12.37 15.94 -8.98
C LYS A 159 -11.80 14.54 -9.22
N ASN A 160 -12.40 13.76 -10.12
CA ASN A 160 -11.86 12.47 -10.55
C ASN A 160 -11.15 12.62 -11.90
N ILE A 161 -9.90 12.17 -11.98
CA ILE A 161 -9.12 12.16 -13.23
C ILE A 161 -8.60 10.74 -13.44
N ALA A 162 -8.91 10.14 -14.59
CA ALA A 162 -8.48 8.79 -14.95
C ALA A 162 -8.78 7.71 -13.89
N GLY A 163 -9.91 7.83 -13.18
CA GLY A 163 -10.30 6.88 -12.15
C GLY A 163 -9.44 6.98 -10.88
N VAL A 164 -9.02 8.20 -10.52
CA VAL A 164 -8.36 8.57 -9.26
C VAL A 164 -8.99 9.87 -8.76
N ASN A 165 -9.42 9.88 -7.50
CA ASN A 165 -9.87 11.10 -6.83
C ASN A 165 -8.66 12.00 -6.56
N ILE A 166 -8.73 13.25 -7.00
CA ILE A 166 -7.68 14.25 -6.75
C ILE A 166 -7.86 14.75 -5.31
N PRO A 167 -6.81 14.71 -4.47
CA PRO A 167 -6.89 15.18 -3.10
C PRO A 167 -7.40 16.61 -2.98
N ASP A 168 -8.37 16.81 -2.10
CA ASP A 168 -8.93 18.10 -1.73
C ASP A 168 -9.11 18.21 -0.19
N ALA A 169 -10.07 19.01 0.26
CA ALA A 169 -10.37 19.20 1.67
C ALA A 169 -11.03 17.97 2.32
N ASP A 170 -11.74 17.13 1.55
CA ASP A 170 -12.31 15.88 2.02
C ASP A 170 -11.17 14.84 2.18
N PRO A 171 -10.90 14.33 3.39
CA PRO A 171 -9.87 13.32 3.59
C PRO A 171 -10.06 12.05 2.74
N CYS A 172 -11.31 11.69 2.41
CA CYS A 172 -11.62 10.51 1.61
C CYS A 172 -11.09 10.61 0.17
N SER A 173 -10.91 11.82 -0.35
CA SER A 173 -10.34 12.07 -1.69
C SER A 173 -8.91 11.54 -1.83
N ARG A 174 -8.18 11.38 -0.71
CA ARG A 174 -6.78 10.92 -0.68
C ARG A 174 -6.62 9.42 -0.87
N LEU A 175 -7.66 8.63 -0.63
CA LEU A 175 -7.61 7.17 -0.65
C LEU A 175 -7.19 6.63 -2.03
N GLY A 176 -7.73 7.20 -3.10
CA GLY A 176 -7.39 6.82 -4.48
C GLY A 176 -5.92 7.07 -4.81
N LEU A 177 -5.36 8.21 -4.38
CA LEU A 177 -3.94 8.50 -4.53
C LEU A 177 -3.07 7.55 -3.70
N GLY A 178 -3.47 7.27 -2.46
CA GLY A 178 -2.80 6.29 -1.61
C GLY A 178 -2.72 4.91 -2.26
N ALA A 179 -3.83 4.43 -2.82
CA ALA A 179 -3.88 3.14 -3.51
C ALA A 179 -3.06 3.13 -4.82
N LEU A 180 -3.02 4.25 -5.55
CA LEU A 180 -2.17 4.40 -6.72
C LEU A 180 -0.69 4.30 -6.34
N LEU A 181 -0.26 5.04 -5.31
CA LEU A 181 1.12 5.00 -4.80
C LEU A 181 1.51 3.59 -4.33
N PHE A 182 0.59 2.86 -3.69
CA PHE A 182 0.81 1.47 -3.32
C PHE A 182 1.04 0.59 -4.55
N THR A 183 0.17 0.75 -5.56
CA THR A 183 0.28 -0.02 -6.81
C THR A 183 1.59 0.27 -7.53
N VAL A 184 2.03 1.53 -7.54
CA VAL A 184 3.33 1.93 -8.10
C VAL A 184 4.49 1.30 -7.32
N SER A 185 4.45 1.33 -5.98
CA SER A 185 5.44 0.68 -5.12
C SER A 185 5.62 -0.80 -5.50
N ASP A 186 4.54 -1.56 -5.61
CA ASP A 186 4.61 -2.99 -5.89
C ASP A 186 5.02 -3.28 -7.34
N GLY A 187 4.54 -2.48 -8.28
CA GLY A 187 5.01 -2.53 -9.66
C GLY A 187 6.53 -2.33 -9.74
N LEU A 188 7.07 -1.42 -8.92
CA LEU A 188 8.52 -1.19 -8.81
C LEU A 188 9.26 -2.34 -8.13
N ILE A 189 8.66 -3.07 -7.18
CA ILE A 189 9.25 -4.31 -6.63
C ILE A 189 9.46 -5.33 -7.76
N VAL A 190 8.43 -5.56 -8.58
CA VAL A 190 8.52 -6.45 -9.74
C VAL A 190 9.55 -5.94 -10.75
N ALA A 191 9.52 -4.64 -11.09
CA ALA A 191 10.47 -4.06 -12.02
C ALA A 191 11.92 -4.16 -11.52
N ARG A 192 12.15 -3.91 -10.22
CA ARG A 192 13.45 -4.09 -9.56
C ARG A 192 13.93 -5.53 -9.70
N ARG A 193 13.06 -6.51 -9.42
CA ARG A 193 13.37 -7.95 -9.50
C ARG A 193 13.78 -8.35 -10.92
N LEU A 194 13.03 -7.90 -11.92
CA LEU A 194 13.20 -8.36 -13.30
C LEU A 194 14.31 -7.61 -14.06
N PHE A 195 14.54 -6.34 -13.75
CA PHE A 195 15.35 -5.46 -14.60
C PHE A 195 16.56 -4.83 -13.90
N ALA A 196 16.58 -4.72 -12.57
CA ALA A 196 17.68 -4.06 -11.87
C ALA A 196 18.88 -5.03 -11.68
N ARG A 197 19.96 -4.80 -12.43
CA ARG A 197 21.17 -5.63 -12.40
C ARG A 197 22.29 -5.09 -11.52
N GLY A 198 22.36 -3.77 -11.33
CA GLY A 198 23.41 -3.11 -10.54
C GLY A 198 23.00 -2.81 -9.10
N GLN A 199 23.99 -2.80 -8.19
CA GLN A 199 23.73 -2.51 -6.78
C GLN A 199 23.21 -1.08 -6.57
N ARG A 200 23.74 -0.10 -7.31
CA ARG A 200 23.26 1.28 -7.27
C ARG A 200 21.81 1.40 -7.75
N SER A 201 21.47 0.80 -8.90
CA SER A 201 20.09 0.82 -9.41
C SER A 201 19.12 0.14 -8.45
N ARG A 202 19.52 -1.00 -7.85
CA ARG A 202 18.69 -1.70 -6.86
C ARG A 202 18.41 -0.85 -5.64
N ARG A 203 19.42 -0.15 -5.10
CA ARG A 203 19.27 0.75 -3.94
C ARG A 203 18.38 1.95 -4.24
N VAL A 204 18.54 2.58 -5.41
CA VAL A 204 17.71 3.72 -5.81
C VAL A 204 16.25 3.29 -5.99
N ILE A 205 16.01 2.20 -6.71
CA ILE A 205 14.64 1.69 -6.91
C ILE A 205 14.03 1.28 -5.57
N GLU A 206 14.78 0.60 -4.69
CA GLU A 206 14.34 0.26 -3.33
C GLU A 206 13.95 1.50 -2.52
N GLY A 207 14.74 2.57 -2.59
CA GLY A 207 14.41 3.83 -1.93
C GLY A 207 13.10 4.44 -2.45
N ILE A 208 12.87 4.39 -3.76
CA ILE A 208 11.61 4.87 -4.37
C ILE A 208 10.43 4.00 -3.95
N ILE A 209 10.58 2.67 -3.99
CA ILE A 209 9.56 1.71 -3.50
C ILE A 209 9.13 2.10 -2.10
N LEU A 210 10.08 2.19 -1.16
CA LEU A 210 9.80 2.47 0.25
C LEU A 210 9.22 3.88 0.46
N ALA A 211 9.64 4.88 -0.33
CA ALA A 211 9.07 6.22 -0.28
C ALA A 211 7.60 6.22 -0.75
N THR A 212 7.31 5.58 -1.89
CA THR A 212 5.95 5.48 -2.43
C THR A 212 5.04 4.66 -1.52
N TYR A 213 5.54 3.56 -0.95
CA TYR A 213 4.84 2.76 0.07
C TYR A 213 4.54 3.56 1.34
N GLY A 214 5.53 4.32 1.84
CA GLY A 214 5.37 5.17 3.01
C GLY A 214 4.30 6.24 2.79
N CYS A 215 4.34 6.93 1.65
CA CYS A 215 3.30 7.89 1.30
C CYS A 215 1.94 7.22 1.12
N ALA A 216 1.88 6.03 0.51
CA ALA A 216 0.64 5.28 0.32
C ALA A 216 -0.04 4.99 1.66
N GLN A 217 0.65 4.35 2.59
CA GLN A 217 0.07 3.98 3.88
C GLN A 217 -0.29 5.20 4.73
N PHE A 218 0.49 6.29 4.66
CA PHE A 218 0.13 7.53 5.35
C PHE A 218 -1.23 8.09 4.92
N LEU A 219 -1.56 7.96 3.63
CA LEU A 219 -2.85 8.41 3.08
C LEU A 219 -3.96 7.39 3.32
N LEU A 220 -3.68 6.10 3.12
CA LEU A 220 -4.67 5.03 3.26
C LEU A 220 -5.13 4.82 4.71
N ALA A 221 -4.23 5.04 5.68
CA ALA A 221 -4.51 4.88 7.10
C ALA A 221 -4.94 6.20 7.78
N ASP A 222 -5.24 7.27 7.03
CA ASP A 222 -5.63 8.56 7.59
C ASP A 222 -6.95 8.42 8.38
N PRO A 223 -6.97 8.59 9.72
CA PRO A 223 -8.17 8.32 10.53
C PRO A 223 -9.38 9.13 10.11
N GLU A 224 -9.17 10.37 9.66
CA GLU A 224 -10.24 11.27 9.22
C GLU A 224 -10.93 10.77 7.96
N ALA A 225 -10.23 10.05 7.06
CA ALA A 225 -10.82 9.43 5.88
C ALA A 225 -11.75 8.26 6.22
N HIS A 226 -11.75 7.82 7.49
CA HIS A 226 -12.56 6.73 8.01
C HIS A 226 -13.50 7.17 9.13
N ALA A 227 -13.54 8.46 9.47
CA ALA A 227 -14.46 9.00 10.46
C ALA A 227 -15.91 8.91 9.95
N ARG A 228 -16.87 8.72 10.85
CA ARG A 228 -18.31 8.79 10.50
C ARG A 228 -18.66 10.25 10.13
N HIS A 229 -19.41 10.40 9.04
CA HIS A 229 -19.98 11.67 8.59
C HIS A 229 -21.50 11.53 8.47
#